data_AF-A0A358KGN4-F1
#
_entry.id   AF-A0A358KGN4-F1
#
_cell.length_a   1.000
_cell.length_b   1.000
_cell.length_c   1.000
_cell.angle_alpha   90.00
_cell.angle_beta   90.00
_cell.angle_gamma   90.00
#
_symmetry.space_group_name_H-M   'P 1'
#
loop_
_entity.id
_entity.type
_entity.pdbx_description
1 polymer ?
#
loop_
_entity_poly.entity_id
_entity_poly.type
_entity_poly.pdbx_seq_one_letter_code
_entity_poly.pdbx_strand_id
1 'polypeptide(L)'
;IHSCYDKLARHRLERSSFIVALGGGVVGDMAGFLAASYLRGVGFVQVPTTLLAQVDSSVGGKVGVNLKAGKNLVGAFYQPRLVLCDLDTLKTLPKRELRAGLAEVIKYGIIDDATLFRRLERQLPA
;
A
#
# COMPACT_ATOMS: atom_id res chain seq x y z
N ILE A 1 1.23 -13.50 9.59
CA ILE A 1 2.62 -13.07 9.29
C ILE A 1 3.67 -14.13 9.58
N HIS A 2 3.61 -14.88 10.70
CA HIS A 2 4.58 -15.96 11.02
C HIS A 2 4.83 -16.95 9.86
N SER A 3 3.76 -17.47 9.27
CA SER A 3 3.87 -18.39 8.12
C SER A 3 4.59 -17.79 6.91
N CYS A 4 4.57 -16.46 6.74
CA CYS A 4 5.33 -15.76 5.72
C CYS A 4 6.82 -15.77 6.06
N TYR A 5 7.22 -15.45 7.30
CA TYR A 5 8.63 -15.55 7.73
C TYR A 5 9.18 -16.96 7.53
N ASP A 6 8.41 -17.99 7.89
CA ASP A 6 8.84 -19.37 7.69
C ASP A 6 9.06 -19.68 6.20
N LYS A 7 8.22 -19.15 5.31
CA LYS A 7 8.42 -19.29 3.86
C LYS A 7 9.69 -18.59 3.41
N LEU A 8 9.95 -17.36 3.84
CA LEU A 8 11.19 -16.64 3.48
C LEU A 8 12.42 -17.41 3.94
N ALA A 9 12.41 -17.94 5.17
CA ALA A 9 13.51 -18.73 5.72
C ALA A 9 13.70 -20.06 4.97
N ARG A 10 12.62 -20.78 4.65
CA ARG A 10 12.69 -22.02 3.86
C ARG A 10 13.29 -21.79 2.47
N HIS A 11 12.97 -20.65 1.84
CA HIS A 11 13.53 -20.25 0.55
C HIS A 11 14.91 -19.58 0.65
N ARG A 12 15.51 -19.52 1.85
CA ARG A 12 16.84 -18.97 2.10
C ARG A 12 17.03 -17.55 1.56
N LEU A 13 16.03 -16.69 1.75
CA LEU A 13 16.17 -15.28 1.40
C LEU A 13 17.30 -14.64 2.21
N GLU A 14 18.08 -13.80 1.54
CA GLU A 14 19.23 -13.10 2.10
C GLU A 14 18.95 -11.59 2.19
N ARG A 15 19.88 -10.83 2.79
CA ARG A 15 19.75 -9.36 2.90
C ARG A 15 19.72 -8.63 1.56
N SER A 16 20.30 -9.23 0.52
CA SER A 16 20.28 -8.75 -0.87
C SER A 16 18.97 -9.07 -1.59
N SER A 17 18.15 -9.98 -1.06
CA SER A 17 16.83 -10.31 -1.61
C SER A 17 15.85 -9.15 -1.39
N PHE A 18 14.73 -9.18 -2.12
CA PHE A 18 13.66 -8.23 -1.95
C PHE A 18 12.28 -8.87 -2.07
N ILE A 19 11.29 -8.22 -1.46
CA ILE A 19 9.87 -8.62 -1.49
C ILE A 19 9.14 -7.71 -2.48
N VAL A 20 8.27 -8.28 -3.32
CA VAL A 20 7.35 -7.52 -4.16
C VAL A 20 5.95 -7.60 -3.57
N ALA A 21 5.39 -6.46 -3.17
CA ALA A 21 4.04 -6.35 -2.64
C ALA A 21 3.06 -5.99 -3.77
N LEU A 22 2.51 -7.01 -4.42
CA LEU A 22 1.50 -6.87 -5.48
C LEU A 22 0.09 -7.01 -4.90
N GLY A 23 -0.63 -5.90 -4.77
CA GLY A 23 -1.98 -5.91 -4.21
C GLY A 23 -2.46 -4.54 -3.71
N GLY A 24 -3.56 -4.52 -2.95
CA GLY A 24 -4.02 -3.32 -2.26
C GLY A 24 -3.26 -3.03 -0.96
N GLY A 25 -3.73 -2.05 -0.19
CA GLY A 25 -3.06 -1.56 1.03
C GLY A 25 -2.79 -2.64 2.08
N VAL A 26 -3.68 -3.64 2.22
CA VAL A 26 -3.47 -4.77 3.14
C VAL A 26 -2.23 -5.59 2.78
N VAL A 27 -2.00 -5.82 1.48
CA VAL A 27 -0.81 -6.54 1.01
C VAL A 27 0.43 -5.67 1.20
N GLY A 28 0.34 -4.38 0.87
CA GLY A 28 1.40 -3.39 1.07
C GLY A 28 1.88 -3.32 2.52
N ASP A 29 0.96 -3.15 3.47
CA ASP A 29 1.26 -3.06 4.90
C ASP A 29 1.91 -4.33 5.43
N MET A 30 1.32 -5.50 5.13
CA MET A 30 1.83 -6.77 5.63
C MET A 30 3.19 -7.11 5.01
N ALA A 31 3.37 -6.94 3.71
CA ALA A 31 4.62 -7.23 3.01
C ALA A 31 5.72 -6.23 3.39
N GLY A 32 5.37 -4.95 3.55
CA GLY A 32 6.29 -3.93 4.03
C GLY A 32 6.74 -4.20 5.47
N PHE A 33 5.84 -4.62 6.36
CA PHE A 33 6.22 -4.99 7.73
C PHE A 33 7.07 -6.27 7.76
N LEU A 34 6.75 -7.25 6.90
CA LEU A 34 7.59 -8.43 6.69
C LEU A 34 9.01 -8.04 6.26
N ALA A 35 9.14 -7.11 5.29
CA ALA A 35 10.41 -6.62 4.79
C ALA A 35 11.20 -5.83 5.85
N ALA A 36 10.51 -5.00 6.63
CA ALA A 36 11.12 -4.19 7.70
C ALA A 36 11.78 -5.05 8.79
N SER A 37 11.20 -6.21 9.07
CA SER A 37 11.53 -7.04 10.23
C SER A 37 12.32 -8.30 9.88
N TYR A 38 12.11 -8.89 8.71
CA TYR A 38 12.87 -10.06 8.27
C TYR A 38 14.34 -9.70 8.05
N LEU A 39 15.25 -10.47 8.66
CA LEU A 39 16.69 -10.17 8.73
C LEU A 39 17.01 -8.74 9.20
N ARG A 40 16.08 -8.11 9.95
CA ARG A 40 16.12 -6.71 10.39
C ARG A 40 16.11 -5.68 9.25
N GLY A 41 15.56 -6.05 8.09
CA GLY A 41 15.43 -5.19 6.93
C GLY A 41 15.93 -5.87 5.66
N VAL A 42 15.03 -6.13 4.72
CA VAL A 42 15.31 -6.52 3.33
C VAL A 42 14.62 -5.56 2.38
N GLY A 43 15.11 -5.43 1.15
CA GLY A 43 14.48 -4.56 0.16
C GLY A 43 13.02 -4.93 -0.09
N PHE A 44 12.18 -3.96 -0.44
CA PHE A 44 10.86 -4.26 -0.99
C PHE A 44 10.39 -3.23 -2.00
N VAL A 45 9.51 -3.67 -2.89
CA VAL A 45 8.86 -2.87 -3.93
C VAL A 45 7.36 -2.96 -3.72
N GLN A 46 6.66 -1.83 -3.79
CA GLN A 46 5.20 -1.80 -3.83
C GLN A 46 4.69 -1.73 -5.26
N VAL A 47 3.72 -2.57 -5.57
CA VAL A 47 2.95 -2.55 -6.83
C VAL A 47 1.47 -2.46 -6.45
N PRO A 48 1.00 -1.26 -6.05
CA PRO A 48 -0.37 -1.05 -5.57
C PRO A 48 -1.40 -1.23 -6.70
N THR A 49 -2.36 -2.14 -6.49
CA THR A 49 -3.39 -2.48 -7.50
C THR A 49 -4.78 -1.92 -7.20
N THR A 50 -4.95 -1.22 -6.07
CA THR A 50 -6.18 -0.47 -5.74
C THR A 50 -5.90 1.02 -5.78
N LEU A 51 -6.89 1.81 -6.17
CA LEU A 51 -6.74 3.27 -6.19
C LEU A 51 -6.36 3.81 -4.81
N LEU A 52 -7.01 3.31 -3.75
CA LEU A 52 -6.69 3.66 -2.37
C LEU A 52 -5.21 3.41 -2.04
N ALA A 53 -4.65 2.29 -2.48
CA ALA A 53 -3.25 2.01 -2.25
C ALA A 53 -2.32 2.94 -3.04
N GLN A 54 -2.68 3.25 -4.28
CA GLN A 54 -1.90 4.14 -5.16
C GLN A 54 -1.82 5.59 -4.63
N VAL A 55 -2.86 6.08 -3.92
CA VAL A 55 -2.92 7.49 -3.48
C VAL A 55 -2.68 7.71 -1.98
N ASP A 56 -2.60 6.64 -1.19
CA ASP A 56 -2.45 6.74 0.27
C ASP A 56 -1.42 5.72 0.81
N SER A 57 -1.82 4.47 1.03
CA SER A 57 -0.98 3.50 1.77
C SER A 57 0.38 3.13 1.14
N SER A 58 0.60 3.41 -0.15
CA SER A 58 1.92 3.20 -0.77
C SER A 58 2.92 4.35 -0.53
N VAL A 59 2.44 5.46 0.04
CA VAL A 59 3.24 6.67 0.29
C VAL A 59 3.41 6.89 1.79
N GLY A 60 4.63 7.25 2.21
CA GLY A 60 4.94 7.60 3.61
C GLY A 60 5.54 6.47 4.46
N GLY A 61 5.61 5.24 3.94
CA GLY A 61 6.37 4.14 4.56
C GLY A 61 5.76 3.56 5.84
N LYS A 62 4.49 3.87 6.15
CA LYS A 62 3.75 3.22 7.23
C LYS A 62 3.41 1.80 6.80
N VAL A 63 3.84 0.81 7.56
CA VAL A 63 3.58 -0.61 7.29
C VAL A 63 3.21 -1.30 8.59
N GLY A 64 2.35 -2.32 8.55
CA GLY A 64 1.92 -2.96 9.79
C GLY A 64 0.96 -4.12 9.65
N VAL A 65 0.51 -4.59 10.81
CA VAL A 65 -0.46 -5.68 10.95
C VAL A 65 -1.43 -5.38 12.08
N ASN A 66 -2.59 -6.03 12.02
CA ASN A 66 -3.58 -5.97 13.09
C ASN A 66 -3.23 -6.96 14.20
N LEU A 67 -3.53 -6.56 15.44
CA LEU A 67 -3.61 -7.46 16.58
C LEU A 67 -5.08 -7.76 16.88
N LYS A 68 -5.34 -8.83 17.65
CA LYS A 68 -6.68 -9.05 18.23
C LYS A 68 -7.15 -7.84 19.06
N ALA A 69 -6.21 -7.14 19.69
CA ALA A 69 -6.47 -5.95 20.50
C ALA A 69 -6.78 -4.68 19.67
N GLY A 70 -6.48 -4.66 18.36
CA GLY A 70 -6.76 -3.47 17.55
C GLY A 70 -6.07 -3.42 16.19
N LYS A 71 -6.55 -2.50 15.35
CA LYS A 71 -6.09 -2.27 13.99
C LYS A 71 -4.79 -1.44 13.98
N ASN A 72 -3.83 -1.83 13.14
CA ASN A 72 -2.59 -1.10 12.88
C ASN A 72 -1.77 -0.72 14.13
N LEU A 73 -1.88 -1.48 15.22
CA LEU A 73 -1.15 -1.21 16.46
C LEU A 73 0.31 -1.66 16.41
N VAL A 74 0.64 -2.61 15.53
CA VAL A 74 2.00 -3.12 15.35
C VAL A 74 2.44 -2.84 13.93
N GLY A 75 3.61 -2.21 13.80
CA GLY A 75 4.13 -1.81 12.51
C GLY A 75 5.53 -1.23 12.59
N ALA A 76 5.98 -0.67 11.48
CA ALA A 76 7.23 0.04 11.34
C ALA A 76 7.08 1.20 10.36
N PHE A 77 8.00 2.14 10.40
CA PHE A 77 8.24 3.08 9.31
C PHE A 77 9.35 2.50 8.43
N TYR A 78 9.01 1.99 7.25
CA TYR A 78 9.94 1.33 6.34
C TYR A 78 9.68 1.73 4.89
N GLN A 79 10.65 2.38 4.26
CA GLN A 79 10.48 2.94 2.93
C GLN A 79 10.68 1.88 1.84
N PRO A 80 9.78 1.80 0.83
CA PRO A 80 9.99 0.96 -0.33
C PRO A 80 11.17 1.47 -1.17
N ARG A 81 11.80 0.57 -1.92
CA ARG A 81 12.82 0.92 -2.93
C ARG A 81 12.19 1.50 -4.19
N LEU A 82 10.94 1.12 -4.48
CA LEU A 82 10.16 1.57 -5.62
C LEU A 82 8.67 1.42 -5.30
N VAL A 83 7.87 2.37 -5.78
CA VAL A 83 6.41 2.27 -5.87
C VAL A 83 6.04 2.34 -7.34
N LEU A 84 5.43 1.28 -7.89
CA LEU A 84 5.01 1.19 -9.28
C LEU A 84 3.49 1.22 -9.38
N CYS A 85 2.94 2.38 -9.75
CA CYS A 85 1.51 2.57 -9.96
C CYS A 85 1.16 2.35 -11.44
N ASP A 86 0.68 1.16 -11.77
CA ASP A 86 0.12 0.86 -13.10
C ASP A 86 -1.40 1.15 -13.10
N LEU A 87 -1.84 2.06 -13.98
CA LEU A 87 -3.25 2.43 -14.07
C LEU A 87 -4.10 1.32 -14.70
N ASP A 88 -3.50 0.40 -15.46
CA ASP A 88 -4.22 -0.68 -16.12
C ASP A 88 -4.82 -1.67 -15.11
N THR A 89 -4.23 -1.80 -13.91
CA THR A 89 -4.79 -2.64 -12.85
C THR A 89 -6.14 -2.12 -12.33
N LEU A 90 -6.43 -0.82 -12.51
CA LEU A 90 -7.70 -0.23 -12.10
C LEU A 90 -8.86 -0.64 -13.02
N LYS A 91 -8.57 -1.06 -14.26
CA LYS A 91 -9.59 -1.52 -15.23
C LYS A 91 -10.38 -2.72 -14.72
N THR A 92 -9.77 -3.56 -13.88
CA THR A 92 -10.39 -4.74 -13.27
C THR A 92 -10.86 -4.51 -11.83
N LEU A 93 -10.65 -3.32 -11.27
CA LEU A 93 -10.98 -3.02 -9.87
C LEU A 93 -12.50 -2.89 -9.69
N PRO A 94 -13.12 -3.53 -8.69
CA PRO A 94 -14.55 -3.38 -8.44
C PRO A 94 -14.92 -1.90 -8.22
N LYS A 95 -16.04 -1.46 -8.81
CA LYS A 95 -16.48 -0.05 -8.74
C LYS A 95 -16.57 0.49 -7.31
N ARG A 96 -16.96 -0.34 -6.35
CA ARG A 96 -17.02 0.05 -4.92
C ARG A 96 -15.64 0.40 -4.38
N GLU A 97 -14.62 -0.39 -4.68
CA GLU A 97 -13.24 -0.18 -4.24
C GLU A 97 -12.61 1.03 -4.94
N LEU A 98 -12.95 1.25 -6.22
CA LEU A 98 -12.56 2.47 -6.93
C LEU A 98 -13.15 3.72 -6.26
N ARG A 99 -14.45 3.71 -5.92
CA ARG A 99 -15.11 4.81 -5.20
C ARG A 99 -14.49 5.05 -3.83
N ALA A 100 -14.14 3.99 -3.10
CA ALA A 100 -13.46 4.11 -1.82
C ALA A 100 -12.11 4.83 -1.96
N GLY A 101 -11.32 4.51 -3.00
CA GLY A 101 -10.07 5.23 -3.29
C GLY A 101 -10.30 6.69 -3.71
N LEU A 102 -11.36 6.99 -4.46
CA LEU A 102 -11.70 8.36 -4.86
C LEU A 102 -11.99 9.26 -3.67
N ALA A 103 -12.52 8.73 -2.56
CA ALA A 103 -12.75 9.51 -1.34
C ALA A 103 -11.44 10.12 -0.81
N GLU A 104 -10.32 9.38 -0.85
CA GLU A 104 -9.01 9.90 -0.47
C GLU A 104 -8.48 10.95 -1.46
N VAL A 105 -8.76 10.78 -2.76
CA VAL A 105 -8.41 11.80 -3.77
C VAL A 105 -9.17 13.11 -3.53
N ILE A 106 -10.47 13.02 -3.21
CA ILE A 106 -11.30 14.16 -2.84
C ILE A 106 -10.78 14.81 -1.55
N LYS A 107 -10.39 14.02 -0.55
CA LYS A 107 -9.78 14.51 0.69
C LYS A 107 -8.61 15.45 0.41
N TYR A 108 -7.66 15.05 -0.45
CA TYR A 108 -6.53 15.92 -0.83
C TYR A 108 -6.96 17.24 -1.48
N GLY A 109 -8.00 17.21 -2.32
CA GLY A 109 -8.56 18.43 -2.89
C GLY A 109 -9.15 19.37 -1.83
N ILE A 110 -9.83 18.82 -0.82
CA ILE A 110 -10.45 19.62 0.25
C ILE A 110 -9.39 20.21 1.19
N ILE A 111 -8.39 19.43 1.59
CA ILE A 111 -7.47 19.82 2.66
C ILE A 111 -6.20 20.54 2.18
N ASP A 112 -5.83 20.40 0.90
CA ASP A 112 -4.52 20.85 0.40
C ASP A 112 -4.57 21.52 -0.98
N ASP A 113 -5.45 21.08 -1.90
CA ASP A 113 -5.47 21.61 -3.28
C ASP A 113 -6.89 21.95 -3.81
N ALA A 114 -7.26 23.23 -3.67
CA ALA A 114 -8.53 23.75 -4.18
C ALA A 114 -8.67 23.69 -5.72
N THR A 115 -7.57 23.59 -6.47
CA THR A 115 -7.62 23.40 -7.93
C THR A 115 -7.94 21.95 -8.27
N LEU A 116 -7.37 20.99 -7.55
CA LEU A 116 -7.76 19.59 -7.63
C LEU A 116 -9.25 19.42 -7.29
N PHE A 117 -9.73 20.03 -6.21
CA PHE A 117 -11.13 19.92 -5.80
C PHE A 117 -12.09 20.39 -6.91
N ARG A 118 -11.86 21.61 -7.44
CA ARG A 118 -12.67 22.16 -8.55
C ARG A 118 -12.60 21.31 -9.82
N ARG A 119 -11.46 20.65 -10.08
CA ARG A 119 -11.33 19.73 -11.21
C ARG A 119 -12.19 18.48 -11.00
N LEU A 120 -12.17 17.90 -9.79
CA LEU A 120 -12.97 16.72 -9.45
C LEU A 120 -14.48 17.01 -9.57
N GLU A 121 -14.95 18.18 -9.10
CA GLU A 121 -16.36 18.59 -9.23
C GLU A 121 -16.85 18.62 -10.68
N ARG A 122 -15.98 18.99 -11.63
CA ARG A 122 -16.35 19.08 -13.06
C ARG A 122 -16.24 17.76 -13.82
N GLN A 123 -15.33 16.87 -13.37
CA GLN A 123 -14.92 15.70 -14.14
C GLN A 123 -15.46 14.38 -13.60
N LEU A 124 -15.88 14.33 -12.33
CA LEU A 124 -16.48 13.11 -11.78
C LEU A 124 -17.91 12.95 -12.33
N PRO A 125 -18.25 11.77 -12.90
CA PRO A 125 -19.62 11.48 -13.27
C PRO A 125 -20.52 11.40 -12.03
N ALA A 126 -21.78 11.79 -12.20
CA ALA A 126 -22.82 11.74 -11.16
C ALA A 126 -23.05 10.31 -10.62
#